data_AF-A0A0F8VSY8-F1
#
_entry.id   AF-A0A0F8VSY8-F1
#
_cell.length_a   1.000
_cell.length_b   1.000
_cell.length_c   1.000
_cell.angle_alpha   90.00
_cell.angle_beta   90.00
_cell.angle_gamma   90.00
#
_symmetry.space_group_name_H-M   'P 1'
#
loop_
_entity.id
_entity.type
_entity.pdbx_description
1 polymer ?
#
loop_
_entity_poly.entity_id
_entity_poly.type
_entity_poly.pdbx_seq_one_letter_code
_entity_poly.pdbx_strand_id
1 'polypeptide(L)'
;KRKRVMYTYRFEEYVLRMLLGGSDEEVAQRLGISAETVARIVENQLKDDKKIDPKRVITHVGFDEISLKKRHKLYVTLMTDLSDPESPKVLAVARGKDTAAAKKCLEKLTPEQRSAVETHRVDRQSGGACLPLRRCGRRHHGHDPLGDQSGQPGGCL
;
A
#
# COMPACT_ATOMS: atom_id res chain seq x y z
N LYS A 1 -13.90 16.13 -9.64
CA LYS A 1 -14.92 15.25 -9.01
C LYS A 1 -15.38 14.23 -10.05
N ARG A 2 -15.51 12.94 -9.74
CA ARG A 2 -15.94 11.95 -10.75
C ARG A 2 -17.38 12.22 -11.17
N LYS A 3 -17.69 12.03 -12.45
CA LYS A 3 -18.98 12.45 -13.08
C LYS A 3 -20.23 11.72 -12.54
N ARG A 4 -20.10 10.56 -11.87
CA ARG A 4 -21.22 9.70 -11.46
C ARG A 4 -21.20 9.24 -9.99
N VAL A 5 -20.54 10.00 -9.11
CA VAL A 5 -20.47 9.67 -7.68
C VAL A 5 -20.63 10.93 -6.83
N MET A 6 -21.18 10.77 -5.62
CA MET A 6 -21.41 11.91 -4.71
C MET A 6 -20.20 12.29 -3.86
N TYR A 7 -19.20 11.41 -3.75
CA TYR A 7 -17.98 11.63 -2.96
C TYR A 7 -16.87 12.37 -3.74
N THR A 8 -15.86 12.84 -3.01
CA THR A 8 -14.73 13.64 -3.53
C THR A 8 -13.45 12.80 -3.64
N TYR A 9 -12.44 13.30 -4.37
CA TYR A 9 -11.12 12.66 -4.40
C TYR A 9 -10.48 12.55 -3.00
N ARG A 10 -10.66 13.57 -2.15
CA ARG A 10 -10.18 13.55 -0.77
C ARG A 10 -10.82 12.40 0.04
N PHE A 11 -12.09 12.10 -0.22
CA PHE A 11 -12.75 10.95 0.40
C PHE A 11 -12.18 9.62 -0.11
N GLU A 12 -11.90 9.51 -1.41
CA GLU A 12 -11.25 8.31 -1.95
C GLU A 12 -9.87 8.08 -1.34
N GLU A 13 -9.06 9.13 -1.21
CA GLU A 13 -7.74 9.06 -0.55
C GLU A 13 -7.87 8.67 0.93
N TYR A 14 -8.89 9.18 1.61
CA TYR A 14 -9.18 8.79 2.99
C TYR A 14 -9.54 7.31 3.10
N VAL A 15 -10.40 6.81 2.21
CA VAL A 15 -10.76 5.38 2.14
C VAL A 15 -9.53 4.52 1.86
N LEU A 16 -8.67 4.90 0.90
CA LEU A 16 -7.43 4.18 0.61
C LEU A 16 -6.50 4.13 1.82
N ARG A 17 -6.38 5.22 2.58
CA ARG A 17 -5.57 5.26 3.80
C ARG A 17 -6.14 4.36 4.89
N MET A 18 -7.47 4.27 5.01
CA MET A 18 -8.14 3.39 5.96
C MET A 18 -7.97 1.90 5.60
N LEU A 19 -7.70 1.56 4.34
CA LEU A 19 -7.39 0.19 3.90
C LEU A 19 -5.99 -0.27 4.29
N LEU A 20 -5.09 0.64 4.68
CA LEU A 20 -3.74 0.28 5.11
C LEU A 20 -3.83 -0.52 6.42
N GLY A 21 -3.42 -1.79 6.37
CA GLY A 21 -3.52 -2.70 7.51
C GLY A 21 -4.94 -3.17 7.87
N GLY A 22 -5.94 -2.97 7.00
CA GLY A 22 -7.34 -3.35 7.25
C GLY A 22 -8.02 -4.00 6.05
N SER A 23 -9.25 -4.48 6.24
CA SER A 23 -10.09 -5.05 5.16
C SER A 23 -11.13 -4.07 4.62
N ASP A 24 -11.68 -4.35 3.43
CA ASP A 24 -12.77 -3.55 2.88
C ASP A 24 -14.05 -3.61 3.72
N GLU A 25 -14.32 -4.74 4.38
CA GLU A 25 -15.45 -4.90 5.31
C GLU A 25 -15.30 -4.02 6.56
N GLU A 26 -14.13 -4.01 7.18
CA GLU A 26 -13.83 -3.15 8.34
C GLU A 26 -13.94 -1.67 7.99
N VAL A 27 -13.37 -1.27 6.85
CA VAL A 27 -13.45 0.13 6.38
C VAL A 27 -14.89 0.51 6.05
N ALA A 28 -15.64 -0.36 5.38
CA ALA A 28 -17.05 -0.15 5.09
C ALA A 28 -17.88 0.07 6.36
N GLN A 29 -17.68 -0.79 7.37
CA GLN A 29 -18.35 -0.70 8.67
C GLN A 29 -18.01 0.61 9.38
N ARG A 30 -16.72 0.97 9.46
CA ARG A 30 -16.26 2.20 10.14
C ARG A 30 -16.78 3.48 9.48
N LEU A 31 -16.93 3.47 8.15
CA LEU A 31 -17.38 4.64 7.39
C LEU A 31 -18.88 4.69 7.15
N GLY A 32 -19.64 3.66 7.57
CA GLY A 32 -21.08 3.57 7.31
C GLY A 32 -21.43 3.48 5.83
N ILE A 33 -20.56 2.89 5.00
CA ILE A 33 -20.76 2.70 3.56
C ILE A 33 -20.78 1.22 3.20
N SER A 34 -21.23 0.87 2.00
CA SER A 34 -21.15 -0.53 1.54
C SER A 34 -19.71 -0.92 1.16
N ALA A 35 -19.33 -2.18 1.41
CA ALA A 35 -18.07 -2.75 0.91
C ALA A 35 -17.96 -2.65 -0.63
N GLU A 36 -19.08 -2.71 -1.34
CA GLU A 36 -19.12 -2.43 -2.78
C GLU A 36 -18.69 -1.00 -3.12
N THR A 37 -19.03 -0.01 -2.28
CA THR A 37 -18.57 1.36 -2.46
C THR A 37 -17.06 1.48 -2.26
N VAL A 38 -16.50 0.78 -1.26
CA VAL A 38 -15.04 0.70 -1.06
C VAL A 38 -14.37 0.08 -2.27
N ALA A 39 -14.85 -1.08 -2.73
CA ALA A 39 -14.31 -1.76 -3.92
C ALA A 39 -14.38 -0.88 -5.18
N ARG A 40 -15.49 -0.15 -5.37
CA ARG A 40 -15.65 0.81 -6.48
C ARG A 40 -14.67 1.97 -6.39
N ILE A 41 -14.38 2.48 -5.19
CA ILE A 41 -13.35 3.51 -4.98
C ILE A 41 -11.98 2.99 -5.39
N VAL A 42 -11.63 1.75 -5.02
CA VAL A 42 -10.36 1.16 -5.43
C VAL A 42 -10.31 0.92 -6.94
N GLU A 43 -11.39 0.41 -7.55
CA GLU A 43 -11.47 0.23 -9.01
C GLU A 43 -11.35 1.55 -9.78
N ASN A 44 -11.85 2.63 -9.20
CA ASN A 44 -11.72 3.98 -9.69
C ASN A 44 -10.26 4.45 -9.65
N GLN A 45 -9.55 4.20 -8.55
CA GLN A 45 -8.13 4.52 -8.39
C GLN A 45 -7.24 3.69 -9.32
N LEU A 46 -7.61 2.43 -9.60
CA LEU A 46 -6.94 1.58 -10.60
C LEU A 46 -7.03 2.13 -12.03
N LYS A 47 -8.05 2.93 -12.33
CA LYS A 47 -8.25 3.54 -13.67
C LYS A 47 -7.60 4.91 -13.77
N ASP A 48 -7.23 5.50 -12.64
CA ASP A 48 -6.61 6.82 -12.62
C ASP A 48 -5.10 6.69 -12.90
N ASP A 49 -4.59 7.49 -13.83
CA ASP A 49 -3.16 7.63 -14.03
C ASP A 49 -2.58 8.66 -13.05
N LYS A 50 -2.63 8.34 -11.76
CA LYS A 50 -2.09 9.20 -10.70
C LYS A 50 -0.57 9.31 -10.89
N LYS A 51 -0.11 10.52 -11.15
CA LYS A 51 1.33 10.84 -11.18
C LYS A 51 1.81 11.18 -9.78
N ILE A 52 2.90 10.58 -9.38
CA ILE A 52 3.61 10.91 -8.15
C ILE A 52 4.36 12.21 -8.42
N ASP A 53 4.30 13.17 -7.48
CA ASP A 53 5.07 14.41 -7.59
C ASP A 53 6.57 14.06 -7.66
N PRO A 54 7.29 14.41 -8.75
CA PRO A 54 8.70 14.06 -8.89
C PRO A 54 9.60 14.72 -7.85
N LYS A 55 9.16 15.83 -7.22
CA LYS A 55 9.89 16.50 -6.14
C LYS A 55 9.71 15.82 -4.78
N ARG A 56 8.78 14.87 -4.68
CA ARG A 56 8.55 14.14 -3.43
C ARG A 56 9.74 13.24 -3.14
N VAL A 57 10.33 13.41 -1.96
CA VAL A 57 11.36 12.52 -1.43
C VAL A 57 10.66 11.32 -0.79
N ILE A 58 11.00 10.12 -1.25
CA ILE A 58 10.40 8.85 -0.80
C ILE A 58 11.54 7.94 -0.37
N THR A 59 11.77 7.81 0.93
CA THR A 59 12.82 6.98 1.52
C THR A 59 12.28 5.64 2.04
N HIS A 60 11.00 5.57 2.39
CA HIS A 60 10.38 4.35 2.92
C HIS A 60 9.06 4.07 2.21
N VAL A 61 8.89 2.83 1.74
CA VAL A 61 7.66 2.39 1.07
C VAL A 61 7.02 1.19 1.76
N GLY A 62 5.68 1.16 1.77
CA GLY A 62 4.88 0.03 2.21
C GLY A 62 4.14 -0.61 1.04
N PHE A 63 4.02 -1.92 1.07
CA PHE A 63 3.17 -2.70 0.18
C PHE A 63 2.13 -3.46 1.00
N ASP A 64 0.87 -3.21 0.67
CA ASP A 64 -0.29 -3.84 1.32
C ASP A 64 -1.08 -4.63 0.26
N GLU A 65 -1.37 -5.90 0.55
CA GLU A 65 -2.24 -6.75 -0.27
C GLU A 65 -3.65 -6.75 0.29
N ILE A 66 -4.61 -6.22 -0.47
CA ILE A 66 -6.00 -6.14 -0.06
C ILE A 66 -6.85 -7.07 -0.91
N SER A 67 -7.61 -7.94 -0.25
CA SER A 67 -8.71 -8.68 -0.87
C SER A 67 -9.95 -7.80 -0.90
N LEU A 68 -10.53 -7.63 -2.07
CA LEU A 68 -11.77 -6.91 -2.29
C LEU A 68 -12.83 -7.87 -2.83
N LYS A 69 -14.09 -7.61 -2.46
CA LYS A 69 -15.26 -8.41 -2.82
C LYS A 69 -15.26 -9.80 -2.16
N LYS A 70 -16.48 -10.29 -1.90
CA LYS A 70 -16.70 -11.63 -1.36
C LYS A 70 -15.98 -12.70 -2.19
N ARG A 71 -15.41 -13.69 -1.49
CA ARG A 71 -14.64 -14.82 -2.05
C ARG A 71 -13.33 -14.42 -2.75
N HIS A 72 -12.72 -13.29 -2.35
CA HIS A 72 -11.40 -12.85 -2.83
C HIS A 72 -11.32 -12.73 -4.36
N LYS A 73 -12.40 -12.29 -5.01
CA LYS A 73 -12.47 -12.18 -6.47
C LYS A 73 -11.60 -11.06 -7.04
N LEU A 74 -11.18 -10.12 -6.20
CA LEU A 74 -10.30 -9.02 -6.59
C LEU A 74 -9.21 -8.88 -5.54
N TYR A 75 -7.96 -9.02 -5.97
CA TYR A 75 -6.80 -8.65 -5.16
C TYR A 75 -6.19 -7.38 -5.72
N VAL A 76 -5.76 -6.50 -4.82
CA VAL A 76 -5.03 -5.28 -5.17
C VAL A 76 -3.80 -5.14 -4.28
N THR A 77 -2.75 -4.56 -4.86
CA THR A 77 -1.56 -4.13 -4.14
C THR A 77 -1.58 -2.61 -4.04
N LEU A 78 -1.50 -2.10 -2.82
CA LEU A 78 -1.32 -0.68 -2.53
C LEU A 78 0.15 -0.41 -2.26
N MET A 79 0.72 0.62 -2.91
CA MET A 79 2.04 1.15 -2.55
C MET A 79 1.85 2.47 -1.81
N THR A 80 2.45 2.54 -0.62
CA THR A 80 2.28 3.64 0.32
C THR A 80 3.63 4.27 0.63
N ASP A 81 3.67 5.59 0.66
CA ASP A 81 4.79 6.34 1.21
C ASP A 81 4.72 6.32 2.74
N LEU A 82 5.78 5.79 3.35
CA LEU A 82 5.97 5.70 4.79
C LEU A 82 7.14 6.58 5.27
N SER A 83 7.66 7.45 4.41
CA SER A 83 8.77 8.36 4.75
C SER A 83 8.37 9.38 5.82
N ASP A 84 7.08 9.70 5.91
CA ASP A 84 6.45 10.40 7.04
C ASP A 84 5.45 9.46 7.72
N PRO A 85 5.81 8.86 8.87
CA PRO A 85 4.96 7.91 9.59
C PRO A 85 3.63 8.49 10.08
N GLU A 86 3.56 9.79 10.34
CA GLU A 86 2.35 10.46 10.85
C GLU A 86 1.34 10.74 9.72
N SER A 87 1.81 10.75 8.48
CA SER A 87 0.96 11.01 7.31
C SER A 87 1.26 10.04 6.16
N PRO A 88 0.94 8.74 6.30
CA PRO A 88 1.11 7.77 5.23
C PRO A 88 0.23 8.14 4.02
N LYS A 89 0.81 8.05 2.82
CA LYS A 89 0.11 8.40 1.56
C LYS A 89 0.15 7.27 0.55
N VAL A 90 -1.01 6.88 0.03
CA VAL A 90 -1.07 5.91 -1.07
C VAL A 90 -0.59 6.57 -2.37
N LEU A 91 0.50 6.02 -2.88
CA LEU A 91 1.21 6.46 -4.09
C LEU A 91 0.64 5.79 -5.34
N ALA A 92 0.40 4.48 -5.27
CA ALA A 92 -0.08 3.69 -6.41
C ALA A 92 -0.97 2.53 -5.96
N VAL A 93 -1.85 2.10 -6.88
CA VAL A 93 -2.71 0.93 -6.73
C VAL A 93 -2.52 0.08 -7.98
N ALA A 94 -2.27 -1.23 -7.81
CA ALA A 94 -2.18 -2.19 -8.89
C ALA A 94 -3.10 -3.38 -8.66
N ARG A 95 -3.59 -4.00 -9.74
CA ARG A 95 -4.32 -5.27 -9.67
C ARG A 95 -3.34 -6.42 -9.45
N GLY A 96 -3.74 -7.37 -8.61
CA GLY A 96 -2.96 -8.54 -8.24
C GLY A 96 -2.48 -8.47 -6.79
N LYS A 97 -1.76 -9.51 -6.39
CA LYS A 97 -1.12 -9.63 -5.07
C LYS A 97 0.31 -10.20 -5.18
N ASP A 98 0.87 -10.15 -6.39
CA ASP A 98 2.13 -10.80 -6.71
C ASP A 98 3.21 -9.75 -6.93
N THR A 99 4.43 -10.24 -7.14
CA THR A 99 5.59 -9.39 -7.49
C THR A 99 5.32 -8.53 -8.72
N ALA A 100 4.48 -8.98 -9.66
CA ALA A 100 4.16 -8.21 -10.85
C ALA A 100 3.28 -6.98 -10.51
N ALA A 101 2.33 -7.12 -9.60
CA ALA A 101 1.53 -6.01 -9.08
C ALA A 101 2.41 -4.99 -8.34
N ALA A 102 3.33 -5.47 -7.50
CA ALA A 102 4.28 -4.58 -6.81
C ALA A 102 5.22 -3.85 -7.79
N LYS A 103 5.74 -4.55 -8.82
CA LYS A 103 6.54 -3.93 -9.89
C LYS A 103 5.77 -2.83 -10.64
N LYS A 104 4.50 -3.05 -10.98
CA LYS A 104 3.64 -2.03 -11.60
C LYS A 104 3.48 -0.79 -10.72
N CYS A 105 3.43 -0.95 -9.40
CA CYS A 105 3.44 0.20 -8.49
C CYS A 105 4.79 0.93 -8.52
N LEU A 106 5.92 0.20 -8.48
CA LEU A 106 7.26 0.78 -8.54
C LEU A 106 7.53 1.54 -9.84
N GLU A 107 6.93 1.13 -10.96
CA GLU A 107 6.97 1.82 -12.26
C GLU A 107 6.36 3.23 -12.21
N LYS A 108 5.57 3.57 -11.18
CA LYS A 108 5.06 4.94 -10.98
C LYS A 108 6.08 5.89 -10.36
N LEU A 109 7.14 5.38 -9.74
CA LEU A 109 8.25 6.19 -9.22
C LEU A 109 9.20 6.56 -10.36
N THR A 110 9.78 7.77 -10.28
CA THR A 110 10.93 8.09 -11.14
C THR A 110 12.14 7.22 -10.76
N PRO A 111 13.13 7.06 -11.66
CA PRO A 111 14.38 6.36 -11.33
C PRO A 111 15.06 6.92 -10.07
N GLU A 112 15.09 8.26 -9.93
CA GLU A 112 15.69 8.95 -8.79
C GLU A 112 14.95 8.63 -7.50
N GLN A 113 13.61 8.69 -7.52
CA GLN A 113 12.79 8.33 -6.37
C GLN A 113 12.99 6.86 -5.98
N ARG A 114 13.07 5.96 -6.97
CA ARG A 114 13.29 4.53 -6.71
C ARG A 114 14.66 4.27 -6.09
N SER A 115 15.70 4.93 -6.56
CA SER A 115 17.06 4.83 -6.01
C SER A 115 17.18 5.44 -4.60
N ALA A 116 16.33 6.41 -4.25
CA ALA A 116 16.27 7.01 -2.93
C ALA A 116 15.53 6.15 -1.89
N VAL A 117 14.81 5.09 -2.30
CA VAL A 117 14.13 4.20 -1.36
C VAL A 117 15.15 3.37 -0.58
N GLU A 118 15.22 3.62 0.71
CA GLU A 118 16.11 2.96 1.66
C GLU A 118 15.50 1.68 2.23
N THR A 119 14.17 1.69 2.45
CA THR A 119 13.47 0.53 3.03
C THR A 119 12.13 0.28 2.37
N HIS A 120 11.75 -1.00 2.31
CA HIS A 120 10.39 -1.41 1.99
C HIS A 120 9.83 -2.35 3.05
N ARG A 121 8.52 -2.24 3.30
CA ARG A 121 7.72 -3.12 4.17
C ARG A 121 6.65 -3.80 3.34
N VAL A 122 6.41 -5.08 3.57
CA VAL A 122 5.31 -5.84 2.94
C VAL A 122 4.47 -6.46 4.05
N ASP A 123 3.15 -6.25 4.01
CA ASP A 123 2.24 -6.89 4.95
C ASP A 123 1.77 -8.27 4.47
N ARG A 124 1.56 -9.18 5.43
CA ARG A 124 1.10 -10.58 5.30
C ARG A 124 1.61 -11.30 4.03
N GLN A 125 2.84 -11.79 4.09
CA GLN A 125 3.39 -12.70 3.10
C GLN A 125 2.88 -14.14 3.29
N SER A 126 1.85 -14.58 2.56
CA SER A 126 1.71 -16.00 2.24
C SER A 126 2.58 -16.29 1.00
N GLY A 127 3.88 -16.47 1.20
CA GLY A 127 4.86 -16.86 0.16
C GLY A 127 5.81 -15.74 -0.28
N GLY A 128 7.09 -15.90 0.07
CA GLY A 128 8.18 -14.93 -0.06
C GLY A 128 8.43 -14.39 -1.47
N ALA A 129 8.00 -13.17 -1.73
CA ALA A 129 8.45 -12.34 -2.85
C ALA A 129 9.45 -11.31 -2.33
N CYS A 130 10.73 -11.50 -2.66
CA CYS A 130 11.76 -10.49 -2.48
C CYS A 130 11.52 -9.37 -3.52
N LEU A 131 11.06 -8.19 -3.08
CA LEU A 131 11.01 -7.02 -3.94
C LEU A 131 12.45 -6.50 -4.18
N PRO A 132 12.74 -5.89 -5.35
CA PRO A 132 14.08 -5.38 -5.68
C PRO A 132 14.38 -4.05 -4.95
N LEU A 133 14.08 -3.99 -3.66
CA LEU A 133 14.32 -2.86 -2.77
C LEU A 133 15.04 -3.36 -1.53
N ARG A 134 15.88 -2.50 -0.92
CA ARG A 134 16.55 -2.81 0.34
C ARG A 134 15.49 -3.20 1.39
N ARG A 135 15.64 -4.39 1.99
CA ARG A 135 14.65 -5.01 2.89
C ARG A 135 14.76 -4.40 4.29
N CYS A 136 13.65 -3.98 4.90
CA CYS A 136 13.64 -3.66 6.34
C CYS A 136 12.29 -3.91 7.03
N GLY A 137 12.28 -4.82 8.02
CA GLY A 137 11.35 -4.89 9.15
C GLY A 137 9.88 -5.30 8.90
N ARG A 138 9.40 -6.33 9.63
CA ARG A 138 7.96 -6.65 9.76
C ARG A 138 7.26 -5.60 10.63
N ARG A 139 5.98 -5.29 10.35
CA ARG A 139 5.15 -4.47 11.26
C ARG A 139 4.93 -5.24 12.57
N HIS A 140 5.49 -4.72 13.67
CA HIS A 140 5.05 -5.09 15.02
C HIS A 140 3.87 -4.19 15.38
N HIS A 141 2.66 -4.75 15.43
CA HIS A 141 1.59 -4.14 16.21
C HIS A 141 1.94 -4.36 17.69
N GLY A 142 2.14 -3.26 18.40
CA GLY A 142 2.79 -3.26 19.72
C GLY A 142 2.07 -4.07 20.79
N HIS A 143 2.86 -4.91 21.46
CA HIS A 143 2.91 -4.97 22.92
C HIS A 143 4.35 -5.44 23.25
N ASP A 144 5.22 -4.52 23.67
CA ASP A 144 6.46 -4.90 24.35
C ASP A 144 6.06 -5.47 25.72
N PRO A 145 6.67 -6.57 26.20
CA PRO A 145 8.03 -6.41 26.71
C PRO A 145 8.98 -7.61 26.46
N LEU A 146 10.27 -7.27 26.43
CA LEU A 146 11.46 -8.09 26.71
C LEU A 146 12.00 -9.00 25.59
N GLY A 147 13.30 -8.82 25.31
CA GLY A 147 14.20 -9.94 25.00
C GLY A 147 15.00 -9.85 23.70
N ASP A 148 16.17 -9.24 23.81
CA ASP A 148 17.48 -9.83 23.47
C ASP A 148 17.88 -10.23 22.02
N GLN A 149 19.02 -9.64 21.64
CA GLN A 149 20.15 -10.08 20.80
C GLN A 149 19.99 -10.65 19.36
N SER A 150 20.69 -9.94 18.46
CA SER A 150 21.58 -10.42 17.39
C SER A 150 20.96 -11.03 16.12
N GLY A 151 21.23 -10.39 14.97
CA GLY A 151 20.95 -10.94 13.64
C GLY A 151 21.54 -10.06 12.54
N GLN A 152 22.65 -10.52 11.95
CA GLN A 152 23.43 -9.88 10.89
C GLN A 152 22.60 -9.48 9.65
N PRO A 153 22.97 -8.41 8.91
CA PRO A 153 22.30 -8.06 7.66
C PRO A 153 22.83 -8.92 6.51
N GLY A 154 22.08 -9.96 6.13
CA GLY A 154 22.24 -10.65 4.85
C GLY A 154 21.81 -9.73 3.71
N GLY A 155 22.77 -9.28 2.91
CA GLY A 155 22.53 -8.48 1.71
C GLY A 155 21.91 -9.30 0.57
N CYS A 156 21.07 -8.67 -0.23
CA CYS A 156 20.68 -9.18 -1.55
C CYS A 156 20.91 -8.09 -2.60
N LEU A 157 21.56 -8.51 -3.69
CA LEU A 157 21.75 -7.83 -4.96
C LEU A 157 20.43 -7.48 -5.64
#